data_AF-A0A6D2HJI0-F1
#
_entry.id   AF-A0A6D2HJI0-F1
#
_cell.length_a   1.000
_cell.length_b   1.000
_cell.length_c   1.000
_cell.angle_alpha   90.00
_cell.angle_beta   90.00
_cell.angle_gamma   90.00
#
_symmetry.space_group_name_H-M   'P 1'
#
loop_
_entity.id
_entity.type
_entity.pdbx_description
1 polymer ?
#
loop_
_entity_poly.entity_id
_entity_poly.type
_entity_poly.pdbx_seq_one_letter_code
_entity_poly.pdbx_strand_id
1 'polypeptide(L)'
;DATRHGEWGDHLTLQAAADRFEAKICLVTSFREQSYIEILPHNKNPLREAWLSFWSEVHYNSLYSSGVALALPDVPTRKPRKKHWLF
;
A
#
# COMPACT_ATOMS: atom_id res chain seq x y z
N ASP A 1 -5.37 -13.77 -16.80
CA ASP A 1 -4.05 -14.37 -16.55
C ASP A 1 -3.37 -13.42 -15.58
N ALA A 2 -3.27 -13.80 -14.31
CA ALA A 2 -2.69 -12.99 -13.22
C ALA A 2 -1.71 -13.85 -12.39
N THR A 3 -1.28 -14.97 -12.97
CA THR A 3 -0.57 -16.04 -12.27
C THR A 3 0.88 -16.18 -12.74
N ARG A 4 1.32 -15.37 -13.72
CA ARG A 4 2.71 -15.39 -14.16
C ARG A 4 3.55 -14.51 -13.26
N HIS A 5 4.72 -15.02 -12.89
CA HIS A 5 5.69 -14.27 -12.11
C HIS A 5 6.09 -12.97 -12.82
N GLY A 6 5.98 -11.85 -12.09
CA GLY A 6 6.33 -10.53 -12.59
C GLY A 6 5.18 -9.78 -13.28
N GLU A 7 3.99 -10.38 -13.40
CA GLU A 7 2.79 -9.64 -13.80
C GLU A 7 2.38 -8.66 -12.70
N TRP A 8 2.04 -7.45 -13.12
CA TRP A 8 1.62 -6.40 -12.20
C TRP A 8 0.18 -6.65 -11.78
N GLY A 9 -0.06 -6.59 -10.48
CA GLY A 9 -1.41 -6.55 -9.93
C GLY A 9 -2.10 -5.24 -10.29
N ASP A 10 -3.41 -5.32 -10.45
CA ASP A 10 -4.30 -4.21 -10.78
C ASP A 10 -5.34 -3.97 -9.66
N HIS A 11 -6.36 -3.17 -9.97
CA HIS A 11 -7.46 -2.90 -9.05
C HIS A 11 -8.25 -4.16 -8.63
N LEU A 12 -8.43 -5.14 -9.53
CA LEU A 12 -9.08 -6.42 -9.22
C LEU A 12 -8.23 -7.25 -8.24
N THR A 13 -6.91 -7.22 -8.44
CA THR A 13 -5.97 -7.89 -7.53
C THR A 13 -6.02 -7.28 -6.13
N LEU A 14 -6.10 -5.95 -6.02
CA LEU A 14 -6.26 -5.26 -4.74
C LEU A 14 -7.61 -5.57 -4.08
N GLN A 15 -8.70 -5.63 -4.85
CA GLN A 15 -10.01 -6.03 -4.32
C GLN A 15 -9.99 -7.47 -3.79
N ALA A 16 -9.43 -8.41 -4.56
CA ALA A 16 -9.29 -9.80 -4.12
C ALA A 16 -8.43 -9.91 -2.85
N ALA A 17 -7.39 -9.09 -2.72
CA ALA A 17 -6.57 -9.03 -1.50
C ALA A 17 -7.37 -8.48 -0.31
N ALA A 18 -8.12 -7.39 -0.49
CA ALA A 18 -8.99 -6.84 0.55
C ALA A 18 -9.98 -7.91 1.07
N ASP A 19 -10.64 -8.62 0.16
CA ASP A 19 -11.62 -9.66 0.49
C ASP A 19 -10.99 -10.88 1.18
N ARG A 20 -9.82 -11.32 0.70
CA ARG A 20 -9.11 -12.49 1.22
C ARG A 20 -8.56 -12.28 2.63
N PHE A 21 -8.06 -11.09 2.91
CA PHE A 21 -7.44 -10.73 4.18
C PHE A 21 -8.36 -9.96 5.12
N GLU A 22 -9.59 -9.68 4.71
CA GLU A 22 -10.57 -8.91 5.47
C GLU A 22 -9.98 -7.56 5.89
N ALA A 23 -9.29 -6.92 4.94
CA ALA A 23 -8.51 -5.73 5.17
C ALA A 23 -9.03 -4.57 4.34
N LYS A 24 -9.10 -3.38 4.96
CA LYS A 24 -9.21 -2.12 4.23
C LYS A 24 -7.85 -1.81 3.62
N ILE A 25 -7.80 -1.59 2.31
CA ILE A 25 -6.59 -1.13 1.63
C ILE A 25 -6.75 0.36 1.33
N CYS A 26 -5.85 1.16 1.90
CA CYS A 26 -5.75 2.61 1.71
C CYS A 26 -4.60 2.89 0.75
N LEU A 27 -4.90 3.44 -0.43
CA LEU A 27 -3.92 3.71 -1.48
C LEU A 27 -3.75 5.21 -1.70
N VAL A 28 -2.54 5.71 -1.48
CA VAL A 28 -2.14 7.09 -1.82
C VAL A 28 -1.42 7.07 -3.16
N THR A 29 -1.82 7.91 -4.11
CA THR A 29 -1.26 7.91 -5.46
C THR A 29 -0.86 9.30 -5.95
N SER A 30 0.04 9.34 -6.93
CA SER A 30 0.47 10.57 -7.61
C SER A 30 -0.55 11.14 -8.59
N PHE A 31 -1.65 10.44 -8.87
CA PHE A 31 -2.74 10.99 -9.68
C PHE A 31 -3.41 12.16 -8.96
N ARG A 32 -3.49 13.32 -9.62
CA ARG A 32 -4.03 14.55 -9.01
C ARG A 32 -5.53 14.51 -8.77
N GLU A 33 -6.27 13.81 -9.61
CA GLU A 33 -7.73 13.76 -9.59
C GLU A 33 -8.26 12.79 -8.54
N GLN A 34 -7.54 11.70 -8.30
CA GLN A 34 -7.85 10.68 -7.28
C GLN A 34 -6.57 10.32 -6.54
N SER A 35 -6.11 11.24 -5.70
CA SER A 35 -4.86 11.07 -4.93
C SER A 35 -4.98 10.06 -3.79
N TYR A 36 -6.21 9.65 -3.46
CA TYR A 36 -6.53 8.70 -2.41
C TYR A 36 -7.66 7.77 -2.84
N ILE A 37 -7.46 6.47 -2.66
CA ILE A 37 -8.41 5.41 -3.01
C ILE A 37 -8.56 4.49 -1.81
N GLU A 38 -9.80 4.19 -1.44
CA GLU A 38 -10.12 3.19 -0.42
C GLU A 38 -10.75 1.96 -1.06
N ILE A 39 -10.23 0.79 -0.71
CA ILE A 39 -10.74 -0.50 -1.16
C ILE A 39 -11.19 -1.25 0.08
N LEU A 40 -12.50 -1.45 0.19
CA LEU A 40 -13.14 -2.18 1.29
C LEU A 40 -13.40 -3.62 0.89
N PRO A 41 -13.31 -4.58 1.83
CA PRO A 41 -13.69 -5.95 1.56
C PRO A 41 -15.20 -6.06 1.31
N HIS A 42 -15.60 -6.87 0.33
CA HIS A 42 -16.99 -7.06 -0.04
C HIS A 42 -17.74 -7.86 1.03
N ASN A 43 -18.86 -7.31 1.52
CA ASN A 43 -19.74 -7.92 2.53
C ASN A 43 -19.05 -8.33 3.84
N LYS A 44 -17.92 -7.69 4.19
CA LYS A 44 -17.20 -7.93 5.45
C LYS A 44 -16.81 -6.61 6.10
N ASN A 45 -16.74 -6.62 7.43
CA ASN A 45 -16.12 -5.51 8.14
C ASN A 45 -14.59 -5.70 8.13
N PRO A 46 -13.80 -4.68 7.76
CA PRO A 46 -12.36 -4.80 7.76
C PRO A 46 -11.84 -5.00 9.20
N LEU A 47 -11.10 -6.07 9.42
CA LEU A 47 -10.41 -6.36 10.68
C LEU A 47 -9.02 -5.72 10.74
N ARG A 48 -8.48 -5.34 9.59
CA ARG A 48 -7.12 -4.84 9.40
C ARG A 48 -7.12 -3.68 8.41
N GLU A 49 -6.07 -2.89 8.48
CA GLU A 49 -5.83 -1.80 7.53
C GLU A 49 -4.42 -1.95 6.93
N ALA A 50 -4.33 -1.84 5.61
CA ALA A 50 -3.09 -1.86 4.86
C ALA A 50 -2.93 -0.55 4.10
N TRP A 51 -1.75 0.07 4.23
CA TRP A 51 -1.45 1.34 3.56
C TRP A 51 -0.44 1.12 2.44
N LEU A 52 -0.76 1.64 1.26
CA LEU A 52 0.06 1.55 0.06
C LEU A 52 0.26 2.94 -0.53
N SER A 53 1.41 3.12 -1.18
CA SER A 53 1.67 4.23 -2.09
C SER A 53 1.80 3.69 -3.51
N PHE A 54 1.19 4.35 -4.48
CA PHE A 54 1.35 4.07 -5.89
C PHE A 54 1.96 5.27 -6.60
N TRP A 55 3.19 5.09 -7.06
CA TRP A 55 3.74 6.00 -8.05
C TRP A 55 3.24 5.52 -9.41
N SER A 56 2.34 6.30 -10.00
CA SER A 56 1.64 5.96 -11.24
C SER A 56 2.58 5.34 -12.26
N GLU A 57 2.22 4.16 -12.76
CA GLU A 57 2.92 3.42 -13.81
C GLU A 57 4.30 2.87 -13.43
N VAL A 58 4.77 3.08 -12.19
CA VAL A 58 6.13 2.69 -11.79
C VAL A 58 6.17 1.71 -10.62
N HIS A 59 5.45 1.94 -9.51
CA HIS A 59 5.61 1.05 -8.35
C HIS A 59 4.54 1.19 -7.27
N TYR A 60 4.23 0.07 -6.61
CA TYR A 60 3.54 0.02 -5.32
C TYR A 60 4.55 -0.11 -4.19
N ASN A 61 4.39 0.66 -3.12
CA ASN A 61 5.24 0.55 -1.93
C ASN A 61 4.38 0.54 -0.66
N SER A 62 4.78 -0.27 0.32
CA SER A 62 4.10 -0.33 1.61
C SER A 62 4.39 0.91 2.45
N LEU A 63 3.33 1.42 3.09
CA LEU A 63 3.40 2.51 4.04
C LEU A 63 3.09 1.97 5.44
N TYR A 64 3.84 2.44 6.42
CA TYR A 64 3.67 2.05 7.81
C TYR A 64 3.54 3.29 8.66
N SER A 65 2.58 3.29 9.59
CA SER A 65 2.56 4.30 10.64
C SER A 65 3.85 4.19 11.46
N SER A 66 4.42 5.33 11.82
CA SER A 66 5.66 5.40 12.61
C SER A 66 5.56 4.61 13.92
N GLY A 67 4.38 4.54 14.55
CA GLY A 67 4.15 3.72 15.75
C GLY A 67 4.12 2.22 15.49
N VAL A 68 3.64 1.77 14.32
CA VAL A 68 3.54 0.34 13.95
C VAL A 68 4.87 -0.21 13.45
N ALA A 69 5.65 0.60 12.72
CA ALA A 69 7.00 0.23 12.29
C ALA A 69 7.95 -0.01 13.48
N LEU A 70 7.69 0.60 14.63
CA LEU A 70 8.44 0.37 15.86
C LEU A 70 8.01 -0.92 16.59
N ALA A 71 6.78 -1.40 16.35
CA ALA A 71 6.23 -2.58 17.00
C ALA A 71 6.47 -3.89 16.22
N LEU A 72 6.76 -3.81 14.91
CA LEU A 72 7.05 -4.96 14.06
C LEU A 72 8.57 -5.17 13.92
N PRO A 73 9.14 -6.28 14.41
CA PRO A 73 10.59 -6.51 14.43
C PRO A 73 11.20 -6.61 13.02
N ASP A 74 10.41 -6.99 12.02
CA ASP A 74 10.89 -7.22 10.64
C ASP A 74 10.64 -6.05 9.68
N VAL A 75 10.06 -4.94 10.14
CA VAL A 75 9.93 -3.73 9.32
C VAL A 75 11.22 -2.93 9.44
N PRO A 76 12.01 -2.75 8.36
CA PRO A 76 13.23 -1.97 8.42
C PRO A 76 12.88 -0.54 8.79
N THR A 77 13.23 -0.11 10.01
CA THR A 77 13.17 1.31 10.38
C THR A 77 14.22 2.03 9.54
N ARG A 78 13.79 2.60 8.40
CA ARG A 78 14.66 3.47 7.60
C ARG A 78 15.09 4.63 8.47
N LYS A 79 16.34 4.60 8.96
CA LYS A 79 16.94 5.74 9.66
C LYS A 79 16.82 6.94 8.72
N PRO A 80 16.24 8.08 9.16
CA PRO A 80 16.15 9.26 8.33
C PRO A 80 17.57 9.70 7.96
N ARG A 81 17.98 9.46 6.72
CA ARG A 81 19.22 10.01 6.19
C ARG A 81 18.96 11.50 5.98
N LYS A 82 19.76 12.36 6.62
CA LYS A 82 19.75 13.80 6.32
C LYS A 82 19.96 13.96 4.81
N LYS A 83 18.91 14.32 4.08
CA LYS A 83 19.05 14.72 2.68
C LYS A 83 19.50 16.18 2.70
N HIS A 84 20.78 16.39 2.44
CA HIS A 84 21.29 17.70 2.05
C HIS A 84 20.66 17.96 0.68
N TRP A 85 19.62 18.78 0.63
CA TRP A 85 19.11 19.28 -0.64
C TRP A 85 20.18 20.20 -1.19
N LEU A 86 20.94 19.72 -2.18
CA LEU A 86 21.71 20.61 -3.04
C LEU A 86 20.70 21.21 -4.04
N PHE A 87 20.73 22.54 -4.09
CA PHE A 87 19.92 23.42 -4.92
C PHE A 87 19.90 23.00 -6.40
#